data_AF-A0A661YF68-F1
#
_entry.id   AF-A0A661YF68-F1
#
_cell.length_a   1.000
_cell.length_b   1.000
_cell.length_c   1.000
_cell.angle_alpha   90.00
_cell.angle_beta   90.00
_cell.angle_gamma   90.00
#
_symmetry.space_group_name_H-M   'P 1'
#
loop_
_entity.id
_entity.type
_entity.pdbx_description
1 polymer ?
#
loop_
_entity_poly.entity_id
_entity_poly.type
_entity_poly.pdbx_seq_one_letter_code
_entity_poly.pdbx_strand_id
1 'polypeptide(L)'
;LEKLGFSINDLGKNTWVVTGVPMGTVNKNIKELLEKILDNYKNNLLDLDQDTRANLARAMAVNLAVKHTNTLGAEEMESLISRLFSSSMPETSPSGKKIISMLREEDIEKLF
;
A
#
# COMPACT_ATOMS: atom_id res chain seq x y z
N LEU A 1 -11.19 -11.25 1.74
CA LEU A 1 -11.40 -9.93 2.36
C LEU A 1 -11.18 -10.00 3.87
N GLU A 2 -11.71 -11.02 4.56
CA GLU A 2 -11.42 -11.24 5.99
C GLU A 2 -9.94 -11.37 6.33
N LYS A 3 -9.16 -12.14 5.56
CA LYS A 3 -7.69 -12.24 5.71
C LYS A 3 -6.93 -10.92 5.53
N LEU A 4 -7.60 -9.87 5.07
CA LEU A 4 -7.04 -8.56 4.77
C LEU A 4 -7.45 -7.53 5.83
N GLY A 5 -8.13 -7.96 6.90
CA GLY A 5 -8.66 -7.10 7.94
C GLY A 5 -10.00 -6.44 7.59
N PHE A 6 -10.63 -6.84 6.48
CA PHE A 6 -11.97 -6.37 6.12
C PHE A 6 -13.02 -7.40 6.52
N SER A 7 -13.86 -7.07 7.49
CA SER A 7 -15.04 -7.86 7.83
C SER A 7 -16.21 -7.37 7.00
N ILE A 8 -16.79 -8.24 6.17
CA ILE A 8 -17.86 -7.90 5.23
C ILE A 8 -19.01 -8.88 5.44
N ASN A 9 -20.20 -8.34 5.67
CA ASN A 9 -21.45 -9.10 5.77
C ASN A 9 -22.30 -8.84 4.53
N ASP A 10 -22.88 -9.91 3.98
CA ASP A 10 -23.84 -9.84 2.88
C ASP A 10 -25.26 -9.59 3.43
N LEU A 11 -25.93 -8.56 2.90
CA LEU A 11 -27.32 -8.22 3.23
C LEU A 11 -28.31 -8.61 2.11
N GLY A 12 -27.81 -9.22 1.03
CA GLY A 12 -28.59 -9.55 -0.16
C GLY A 12 -28.83 -8.35 -1.07
N LYS A 13 -29.41 -8.60 -2.26
CA LYS A 13 -29.70 -7.57 -3.29
C LYS A 13 -28.47 -6.71 -3.66
N ASN A 14 -27.32 -7.35 -3.90
CA ASN A 14 -26.05 -6.68 -4.22
C ASN A 14 -25.62 -5.63 -3.17
N THR A 15 -26.04 -5.78 -1.91
CA THR A 15 -25.70 -4.87 -0.82
C THR A 15 -24.81 -5.59 0.18
N TRP A 16 -23.66 -4.99 0.46
CA TRP A 16 -22.70 -5.49 1.46
C TRP A 16 -22.46 -4.44 2.53
N VAL A 17 -22.27 -4.89 3.77
CA VAL A 17 -21.89 -4.02 4.90
C VAL A 17 -20.50 -4.38 5.38
N VAL A 18 -19.64 -3.38 5.42
CA VAL A 18 -18.29 -3.50 5.96
C VAL A 18 -18.35 -3.20 7.46
N THR A 19 -18.19 -4.24 8.29
CA THR A 19 -18.24 -4.17 9.75
C THR A 19 -16.86 -4.02 10.38
N GLY A 20 -15.78 -4.21 9.61
CA GLY A 20 -14.40 -4.08 10.07
C GLY A 20 -13.47 -3.67 8.95
N VAL A 21 -12.46 -2.86 9.27
CA VAL A 21 -11.43 -2.39 8.34
C VAL A 21 -10.04 -2.54 8.95
N PRO A 22 -8.98 -2.76 8.15
CA PRO A 22 -7.63 -2.91 8.67
C PRO A 22 -7.14 -1.65 9.37
N MET A 23 -6.32 -1.82 10.41
CA MET A 23 -5.71 -0.68 11.11
C MET A 23 -4.91 0.18 10.13
N GLY A 24 -5.13 1.50 10.15
CA GLY A 24 -4.52 2.47 9.22
C GLY A 24 -5.46 3.01 8.14
N THR A 25 -6.69 2.50 8.01
CA THR A 25 -7.70 3.04 7.07
C THR A 25 -8.70 4.00 7.70
N VAL A 26 -8.59 4.27 9.00
CA VAL A 26 -9.59 4.98 9.83
C VAL A 26 -9.94 6.38 9.29
N ASN A 27 -9.01 7.05 8.61
CA ASN A 27 -9.21 8.40 8.05
C ASN A 27 -9.43 8.42 6.53
N LYS A 28 -9.64 7.27 5.88
CA LYS A 28 -9.92 7.19 4.43
C LYS A 28 -11.40 6.93 4.21
N ASN A 29 -11.97 7.46 3.13
CA ASN A 29 -13.30 7.05 2.68
C ASN A 29 -13.24 5.57 2.29
N ILE A 30 -13.74 4.71 3.18
CA ILE A 30 -13.64 3.24 3.06
C ILE A 30 -14.27 2.75 1.75
N LYS A 31 -15.38 3.37 1.33
CA LYS A 31 -16.05 3.06 0.07
C LYS A 31 -15.12 3.32 -1.12
N GLU A 32 -14.59 4.54 -1.22
CA GLU A 32 -13.71 4.93 -2.31
C GLU A 32 -12.41 4.10 -2.33
N LEU A 33 -11.90 3.76 -1.14
CA LEU A 33 -10.74 2.89 -0.99
C LEU A 33 -11.01 1.48 -1.53
N LEU A 34 -12.15 0.89 -1.17
CA LEU A 34 -12.57 -0.43 -1.67
C LEU A 34 -12.76 -0.42 -3.18
N GLU A 35 -13.44 0.59 -3.71
CA GLU A 35 -13.60 0.77 -5.17
C GLU A 35 -12.25 0.82 -5.87
N LYS A 36 -11.31 1.65 -5.37
CA LYS A 36 -9.95 1.74 -5.93
C LYS A 36 -9.14 0.45 -5.82
N ILE A 37 -9.28 -0.31 -4.74
CA ILE A 37 -8.61 -1.60 -4.58
C ILE A 37 -9.17 -2.60 -5.60
N LEU A 38 -10.49 -2.65 -5.77
CA LEU A 38 -11.15 -3.54 -6.72
C LEU A 38 -10.82 -3.19 -8.17
N ASP A 39 -10.79 -1.91 -8.52
CA ASP A 39 -10.41 -1.45 -9.86
C ASP A 39 -8.94 -1.77 -10.15
N ASN A 40 -8.02 -1.47 -9.23
CA ASN A 40 -6.61 -1.84 -9.41
C ASN A 40 -6.42 -3.36 -9.49
N TYR A 41 -7.17 -4.14 -8.72
CA TYR A 41 -7.13 -5.60 -8.80
C TYR A 41 -7.58 -6.11 -10.17
N LYS A 42 -8.68 -5.58 -10.72
CA LYS A 42 -9.17 -5.92 -12.07
C LYS A 42 -8.19 -5.52 -13.16
N ASN A 43 -7.61 -4.33 -13.09
CA ASN A 43 -6.64 -3.85 -14.07
C ASN A 43 -5.39 -4.73 -14.10
N ASN A 44 -4.85 -5.08 -12.93
CA ASN A 44 -3.67 -5.94 -12.83
C ASN A 44 -3.93 -7.41 -13.23
N LEU A 45 -5.19 -7.88 -13.18
CA LEU A 45 -5.60 -9.22 -13.64
C LEU A 45 -5.52 -9.37 -15.16
N LEU A 46 -5.68 -8.26 -15.90
CA LEU A 46 -5.64 -8.25 -17.37
C LEU A 46 -4.20 -8.33 -17.90
N ASP A 47 -3.23 -7.81 -17.14
CA ASP A 47 -1.84 -7.69 -17.57
C ASP A 47 -0.96 -8.89 -17.19
N LEU A 48 -1.33 -9.69 -16.18
CA LEU A 48 -0.44 -10.68 -15.57
C LEU A 48 -1.20 -11.94 -15.16
N ASP A 49 -0.75 -13.10 -15.68
CA ASP A 49 -1.07 -14.46 -15.18
C ASP A 49 -0.41 -14.70 -13.81
N GLN A 50 -0.67 -13.79 -12.87
CA GLN A 50 -0.08 -13.77 -11.53
C GLN A 50 -1.07 -14.30 -10.49
N ASP A 51 -0.50 -14.89 -9.44
CA ASP A 51 -1.23 -15.33 -8.26
C ASP A 51 -2.18 -14.22 -7.77
N THR A 52 -3.48 -14.52 -7.79
CA THR A 52 -4.56 -13.66 -7.31
C THR A 52 -4.26 -13.01 -5.95
N ARG A 53 -3.54 -13.70 -5.06
CA ARG A 53 -3.14 -13.15 -3.76
C ARG A 53 -2.09 -12.05 -3.89
N ALA A 54 -1.08 -12.25 -4.73
CA ALA A 54 -0.03 -11.29 -4.95
C ALA A 54 -0.57 -10.02 -5.62
N ASN A 55 -1.49 -10.18 -6.57
CA ASN A 55 -2.16 -9.06 -7.21
C ASN A 55 -2.98 -8.23 -6.20
N LEU A 56 -3.80 -8.90 -5.39
CA LEU A 56 -4.61 -8.21 -4.39
C LEU A 56 -3.75 -7.49 -3.33
N ALA A 57 -2.67 -8.13 -2.87
CA ALA A 57 -1.71 -7.51 -1.96
C ALA A 57 -1.07 -6.25 -2.56
N ARG A 58 -0.72 -6.28 -3.85
CA ARG A 58 -0.19 -5.11 -4.57
C ARG A 58 -1.21 -3.98 -4.67
N ALA A 59 -2.45 -4.29 -5.07
CA ALA A 59 -3.53 -3.32 -5.17
C ALA A 59 -3.81 -2.65 -3.81
N MET A 60 -3.75 -3.40 -2.72
CA MET A 60 -3.84 -2.86 -1.36
C MET A 60 -2.65 -1.98 -1.00
N ALA A 61 -1.41 -2.44 -1.22
CA ALA A 61 -0.21 -1.69 -0.85
C ALA A 61 -0.20 -0.28 -1.46
N VAL A 62 -0.56 -0.17 -2.74
CA VAL A 62 -0.61 1.12 -3.46
C VAL A 62 -1.69 2.05 -2.89
N ASN A 63 -2.87 1.51 -2.58
CA ASN A 63 -4.00 2.31 -2.10
C ASN A 63 -3.92 2.66 -0.61
N LEU A 64 -3.28 1.80 0.18
CA LEU A 64 -3.12 1.95 1.63
C LEU A 64 -1.88 2.74 2.02
N ALA A 65 -0.88 2.85 1.14
CA ALA A 65 0.33 3.62 1.38
C ALA A 65 0.05 5.00 1.98
N VAL A 66 0.95 5.41 2.88
CA VAL A 66 0.97 6.77 3.44
C VAL A 66 1.12 7.73 2.27
N LYS A 67 0.14 8.61 2.07
CA LYS A 67 0.19 9.59 0.99
C LYS A 67 1.28 10.61 1.30
N HIS A 68 1.99 11.03 0.25
CA HIS A 68 3.04 12.05 0.27
C HIS A 68 2.61 13.45 0.79
N THR A 69 1.35 13.63 1.17
CA THR A 69 0.77 14.91 1.57
C THR A 69 0.87 15.20 3.07
N ASN A 70 1.34 14.23 3.88
CA ASN A 70 1.44 14.39 5.32
C ASN A 70 2.89 14.67 5.70
N THR A 71 3.13 15.79 6.38
CA THR A 71 4.40 16.04 7.08
C THR A 71 4.50 15.07 8.24
N LEU A 72 5.52 14.23 8.26
CA LEU A 72 5.76 13.26 9.32
C LEU A 72 6.56 13.92 10.45
N GLY A 73 6.17 13.63 11.69
CA GLY A 73 7.00 13.94 12.86
C GLY A 73 8.28 13.08 12.90
N ALA A 74 9.25 13.47 13.73
CA ALA A 74 10.51 12.73 13.88
C ALA A 74 10.29 11.26 14.27
N GLU A 75 9.42 11.01 15.25
CA GLU A 75 9.08 9.64 15.69
C GLU A 75 8.38 8.82 14.60
N GLU A 76 7.53 9.46 13.79
CA GLU A 76 6.84 8.78 12.68
C GLU A 76 7.82 8.40 11.57
N MET A 77 8.80 9.26 11.30
CA MET A 77 9.89 8.97 10.36
C MET A 77 10.75 7.79 10.85
N GLU A 78 11.17 7.78 12.12
CA GLU A 78 11.92 6.66 12.68
C GLU A 78 11.13 5.35 12.63
N SER A 79 9.84 5.40 12.98
CA SER A 79 8.95 4.23 12.89
C SER A 79 8.82 3.71 11.45
N LEU A 80 8.72 4.62 10.48
CA LEU A 80 8.63 4.26 9.06
C LEU A 80 9.93 3.61 8.57
N ILE A 81 11.07 4.18 8.93
CA ILE A 81 12.39 3.64 8.57
C ILE A 81 12.59 2.24 9.18
N SER A 82 12.25 2.07 10.46
CA SER A 82 12.33 0.78 11.14
C SER A 82 11.46 -0.28 10.45
N ARG A 83 10.22 0.09 10.06
CA ARG A 83 9.31 -0.80 9.30
C ARG A 83 9.80 -1.10 7.89
N LEU A 84 10.46 -0.15 7.24
CA LEU A 84 11.03 -0.36 5.91
C LEU A 84 12.15 -1.42 5.97
N PHE A 85 13.08 -1.27 6.92
CA PHE A 85 14.21 -2.19 7.06
C PHE A 85 13.85 -3.55 7.67
N SER A 86 12.67 -3.71 8.28
CA SER A 86 12.14 -5.02 8.68
C SER A 86 11.42 -5.76 7.55
N SER A 87 11.18 -5.11 6.41
CA SER A 87 10.63 -5.75 5.21
C SER A 87 11.66 -6.68 4.57
N SER A 88 11.18 -7.73 3.88
CA SER A 88 12.04 -8.64 3.12
C SER A 88 12.73 -7.99 1.92
N MET A 89 12.21 -6.86 1.42
CA MET A 89 12.73 -6.16 0.24
C MET A 89 12.67 -4.64 0.45
N PRO A 90 13.59 -4.04 1.22
CA PRO A 90 13.55 -2.62 1.60
C PRO A 90 13.92 -1.67 0.45
N GLU A 91 14.62 -2.16 -0.57
CA GLU A 91 15.16 -1.31 -1.64
C GLU A 91 14.16 -1.02 -2.76
N THR A 92 13.13 -1.87 -2.92
CA THR A 92 12.24 -1.86 -4.09
C THR A 92 10.78 -1.95 -3.66
N SER A 93 9.94 -1.07 -4.22
CA SER A 93 8.50 -1.06 -3.98
C SER A 93 7.79 -2.24 -4.65
N PRO A 94 6.56 -2.59 -4.23
CA PRO A 94 5.75 -3.62 -4.90
C PRO A 94 5.47 -3.35 -6.40
N SER A 95 5.74 -2.11 -6.87
CA SER A 95 5.64 -1.69 -8.26
C SER A 95 6.98 -1.65 -9.00
N GLY A 96 8.08 -2.12 -8.38
CA GLY A 96 9.42 -2.17 -8.98
C GLY A 96 10.22 -0.86 -8.92
N LYS A 97 9.68 0.20 -8.30
CA LYS A 97 10.40 1.48 -8.14
C LYS A 97 11.37 1.42 -6.96
N LYS A 98 12.57 2.01 -7.10
CA LYS A 98 13.52 2.16 -5.99
C LYS A 98 12.92 3.00 -4.86
N ILE A 99 13.07 2.52 -3.63
CA ILE A 99 12.64 3.21 -2.40
C ILE A 99 13.79 4.03 -1.81
N ILE A 100 15.00 3.48 -1.83
CA ILE A 100 16.20 4.09 -1.24
C ILE A 100 17.19 4.43 -2.35
N SER A 101 17.81 5.60 -2.27
CA SER A 101 18.97 5.98 -3.09
C SER A 101 20.08 6.45 -2.16
N MET A 102 21.26 5.83 -2.27
CA MET A 102 22.46 6.26 -1.54
C MET A 102 23.24 7.24 -2.39
N LEU A 103 23.58 8.38 -1.81
CA LEU A 103 24.47 9.39 -2.40
C LEU A 103 25.75 9.39 -1.57
N ARG A 104 26.91 9.13 -2.20
CA ARG A 104 28.21 9.23 -1.55
C ARG A 104 28.76 10.66 -1.68
N GLU A 105 29.72 11.04 -0.85
CA GLU A 105 30.40 12.34 -0.96
C GLU A 105 30.93 12.58 -2.38
N GLU A 106 31.56 11.57 -2.99
CA GLU A 106 32.04 11.62 -4.38
C GLU A 106 30.92 11.89 -5.41
N ASP A 107 29.69 11.45 -5.13
CA ASP A 107 28.54 11.68 -6.01
C ASP A 107 28.01 13.12 -5.84
N ILE A 108 28.14 13.69 -4.64
CA ILE A 108 27.79 15.08 -4.34
C ILE A 108 28.81 16.03 -4.97
N GLU A 109 30.10 15.76 -4.85
CA GLU A 109 31.16 16.59 -5.45
C GLU A 109 31.05 16.71 -6.98
N LYS A 110 30.50 15.70 -7.66
CA LYS A 110 30.27 15.74 -9.12
C LYS A 110 29.05 16.55 -9.55
N LEU A 111 28.15 16.89 -8.62
CA LEU A 111 26.93 17.66 -8.88
C LEU A 111 27.15 19.18 -8.75
N PHE A 112 28.28 19.60 -8.17
CA PHE A 112 28.71 20.99 -8.00
C PHE A 112 29.89 21.31 -8.94
#